data_AF-A0A257U9L0-F1
#
_entry.id   AF-A0A257U9L0-F1
#
_cell.length_a   1.000
_cell.length_b   1.000
_cell.length_c   1.000
_cell.angle_alpha   90.00
_cell.angle_beta   90.00
_cell.angle_gamma   90.00
#
_symmetry.space_group_name_H-M   'P 1'
#
loop_
_entity.id
_entity.type
_entity.pdbx_description
1 polymer ?
#
loop_
_entity_poly.entity_id
_entity_poly.type
_entity_poly.pdbx_seq_one_letter_code
_entity_poly.pdbx_strand_id
1 'polypeptide(L)'
;MADDPIRGTRALAFLLMVTGILASASCYRLTATSIGSIVKDASRYNGETVTVWGTVKERIDLPQLKCYVLDDGTGTIAVSTTGPLPTVGEKVHTRGRVEQAFAIGSRKIVGVIEPPRPKPTPMRRPPHGAIPPN
;
A
#
# COMPACT_ATOMS: atom_id res chain seq x y z
N MET A 1 61.52 11.70 5.32
CA MET A 1 60.29 11.94 6.11
C MET A 1 59.40 12.80 5.21
N ALA A 2 58.70 12.16 4.28
CA ALA A 2 57.76 12.83 3.39
C ALA A 2 56.38 12.44 3.89
N ASP A 3 55.74 13.37 4.59
CA ASP A 3 54.37 13.19 5.06
C ASP A 3 53.47 13.25 3.82
N ASP A 4 52.92 12.10 3.43
CA ASP A 4 52.03 11.97 2.28
C ASP A 4 50.77 12.84 2.48
N PRO A 5 50.60 13.97 1.77
CA PRO A 5 49.44 14.84 1.94
C PRO A 5 48.15 14.21 1.36
N ILE A 6 48.30 13.07 0.67
CA ILE A 6 47.25 12.41 -0.11
C ILE A 6 46.29 11.59 0.79
N ARG A 7 46.74 11.18 1.98
CA ARG A 7 45.93 10.33 2.89
C ARG A 7 44.78 11.11 3.54
N GLY A 8 45.01 12.38 3.88
CA GLY A 8 44.01 13.27 4.48
C GLY A 8 42.94 13.73 3.51
N THR A 9 43.32 14.10 2.27
CA THR A 9 42.37 14.56 1.24
C THR A 9 41.42 13.46 0.79
N ARG A 10 41.92 12.21 0.68
CA ARG A 10 41.07 11.04 0.40
C ARG A 10 40.13 10.72 1.55
N ALA A 11 40.61 10.75 2.79
CA ALA A 11 39.78 10.52 3.97
C ALA A 11 38.68 11.59 4.14
N LEU A 12 39.00 12.87 3.87
CA LEU A 12 38.05 13.98 3.90
C LEU A 12 37.01 13.87 2.78
N ALA A 13 37.42 13.47 1.57
CA ALA A 13 36.51 13.23 0.46
C ALA A 13 35.56 12.05 0.74
N PHE A 14 36.07 10.96 1.33
CA PHE A 14 35.24 9.83 1.77
C PHE A 14 34.24 10.24 2.87
N LEU A 15 34.67 11.05 3.85
CA LEU A 15 33.80 11.54 4.92
C LEU A 15 32.66 12.43 4.40
N LEU A 16 32.96 13.33 3.45
CA LEU A 16 31.97 14.17 2.77
C LEU A 16 31.01 13.35 1.90
N MET A 17 31.52 12.31 1.22
CA MET A 17 30.69 11.41 0.41
C MET A 17 29.73 10.58 1.27
N VAL A 18 30.21 10.05 2.41
CA VAL A 18 29.37 9.29 3.35
C VAL A 18 28.30 10.17 4.01
N THR A 19 28.65 11.39 4.44
CA THR A 19 27.66 12.33 5.00
C THR A 19 26.63 12.80 3.97
N GLY A 20 27.03 13.03 2.72
CA GLY A 20 26.11 13.36 1.63
C GLY A 20 25.10 12.23 1.34
N ILE A 21 25.54 10.97 1.35
CA ILE A 21 24.66 9.81 1.15
C ILE A 21 23.69 9.65 2.34
N LEU A 22 24.16 9.82 3.58
CA LEU A 22 23.31 9.69 4.77
C LEU A 22 22.26 10.80 4.89
N ALA A 23 22.57 12.00 4.43
CA ALA A 23 21.63 13.13 4.38
C ALA A 23 20.48 12.90 3.39
N SER A 24 20.75 12.22 2.26
CA SER A 24 19.72 11.97 1.24
C SER A 24 18.58 11.06 1.71
N ALA A 25 18.87 10.07 2.56
CA ALA A 25 17.85 9.17 3.12
C ALA A 25 16.88 9.88 4.09
N SER A 26 17.31 10.99 4.70
CA SER A 26 16.52 11.73 5.70
C SER A 26 15.53 12.72 5.08
N CYS A 27 15.80 13.23 3.87
CA CYS A 27 14.89 14.13 3.16
C CYS A 27 13.53 13.49 2.85
N TYR A 28 13.47 12.18 2.64
CA TYR A 28 12.23 11.48 2.30
C TYR A 28 11.17 11.48 3.42
N ARG A 29 11.59 11.61 4.69
CA ARG A 29 10.64 11.79 5.81
C ARG A 29 10.26 13.24 6.03
N LEU A 30 11.13 14.19 5.71
CA LEU A 30 10.90 15.62 5.90
C LEU A 30 9.78 16.16 4.98
N THR A 31 9.58 15.54 3.81
CA THR A 31 8.53 15.94 2.86
C THR A 31 7.19 15.22 3.08
N ALA A 32 7.12 14.26 4.02
CA ALA A 32 5.90 13.52 4.30
C ALA A 32 5.03 14.27 5.33
N THR A 33 3.77 14.50 4.97
CA THR A 33 2.74 15.02 5.87
C THR A 33 2.33 13.92 6.84
N SER A 34 2.26 14.23 8.13
CA SER A 34 1.76 13.32 9.16
C SER A 34 0.29 12.97 8.91
N ILE A 35 -0.03 11.68 8.94
CA ILE A 35 -1.39 11.17 8.77
C ILE A 35 -2.29 11.64 9.91
N GLY A 36 -1.80 11.65 11.14
CA GLY A 36 -2.55 12.15 12.30
C GLY A 36 -3.03 13.59 12.11
N SER A 37 -2.21 14.45 11.50
CA SER A 37 -2.60 15.84 11.17
C SER A 37 -3.70 15.90 10.12
N ILE A 38 -3.62 15.06 9.08
CA ILE A 38 -4.64 14.97 8.03
C ILE A 38 -5.96 14.48 8.62
N VAL A 39 -5.94 13.44 9.46
CA VAL A 39 -7.16 12.88 10.08
C VAL A 39 -7.79 13.87 11.06
N LYS A 40 -6.98 14.59 11.83
CA LYS A 40 -7.46 15.56 12.83
C LYS A 40 -8.17 16.77 12.19
N ASP A 41 -7.74 17.20 11.01
CA ASP A 41 -8.29 18.36 10.30
C ASP A 41 -8.48 18.07 8.80
N ALA A 42 -9.26 17.04 8.49
CA ALA A 42 -9.44 16.55 7.12
C ALA A 42 -9.98 17.62 6.16
N SER A 43 -10.79 18.55 6.66
CA SER A 43 -11.36 19.63 5.85
C SER A 43 -10.30 20.60 5.34
N ARG A 44 -9.24 20.87 6.13
CA ARG A 44 -8.11 21.68 5.68
C ARG A 44 -7.35 21.04 4.51
N TYR A 45 -7.17 19.72 4.57
CA TYR A 45 -6.43 18.99 3.55
C TYR A 45 -7.31 18.57 2.37
N ASN A 46 -8.63 18.75 2.45
CA ASN A 46 -9.54 18.29 1.42
C ASN A 46 -9.21 18.93 0.06
N GLY A 47 -8.92 18.07 -0.90
CA GLY A 47 -8.52 18.41 -2.24
C GLY A 47 -7.04 18.75 -2.43
N GLU A 48 -6.23 18.74 -1.35
CA GLU A 48 -4.79 18.97 -1.43
C GLU A 48 -4.04 17.69 -1.84
N THR A 49 -2.95 17.86 -2.59
CA THR A 49 -2.03 16.75 -2.87
C THR A 49 -0.96 16.69 -1.79
N VAL A 50 -0.98 15.63 -1.00
CA VAL A 50 -0.02 15.40 0.08
C VAL A 50 0.82 14.17 -0.22
N THR A 51 1.94 14.07 0.48
CA THR A 51 2.77 12.87 0.46
C THR A 51 2.77 12.28 1.85
N VAL A 52 2.51 10.98 1.97
CA VAL A 52 2.49 10.25 3.24
C VAL A 52 3.45 9.09 3.18
N TRP A 53 4.00 8.72 4.33
CA TRP A 53 4.92 7.59 4.47
C TRP A 53 4.50 6.76 5.67
N GLY A 54 4.46 5.44 5.52
CA GLY A 54 4.06 4.59 6.63
C GLY A 54 4.22 3.10 6.30
N THR A 55 3.70 2.27 7.19
CA THR A 55 3.66 0.82 7.06
C THR A 55 2.24 0.37 6.69
N VAL A 56 2.12 -0.48 5.68
CA VAL A 56 0.82 -1.03 5.26
C VAL A 56 0.32 -2.01 6.32
N LYS A 57 -0.89 -1.77 6.85
CA LYS A 57 -1.52 -2.62 7.88
C LYS A 57 -2.51 -3.61 7.29
N GLU A 58 -3.32 -3.17 6.34
CA GLU A 58 -4.41 -3.94 5.75
C GLU A 58 -4.54 -3.59 4.27
N ARG A 59 -5.13 -4.49 3.48
CA ARG A 59 -5.42 -4.26 2.07
C ARG A 59 -6.72 -4.93 1.64
N ILE A 60 -7.44 -4.28 0.73
CA ILE A 60 -8.63 -4.76 0.05
C ILE A 60 -8.30 -4.84 -1.43
N ASP A 61 -8.39 -6.05 -1.99
CA ASP A 61 -8.11 -6.33 -3.40
C ASP A 61 -9.37 -6.89 -4.07
N LEU A 62 -10.17 -6.00 -4.62
CA LEU A 62 -11.35 -6.33 -5.42
C LEU A 62 -11.15 -5.82 -6.85
N PRO A 63 -11.77 -6.45 -7.87
CA PRO A 63 -11.60 -6.07 -9.28
C PRO A 63 -11.85 -4.58 -9.58
N GLN A 64 -12.69 -3.91 -8.78
CA GLN A 64 -13.10 -2.52 -8.96
C GLN A 64 -12.65 -1.60 -7.81
N LEU A 65 -12.08 -2.16 -6.74
CA LEU A 65 -11.69 -1.41 -5.55
C LEU A 65 -10.39 -1.98 -4.99
N LYS A 66 -9.32 -1.19 -5.07
CA LYS A 66 -8.02 -1.51 -4.51
C LYS A 66 -7.65 -0.43 -3.52
N CYS A 67 -7.67 -0.81 -2.25
CA CYS A 67 -7.35 0.09 -1.16
C CYS A 67 -6.38 -0.58 -0.20
N TYR A 68 -5.56 0.21 0.48
CA TYR A 68 -4.75 -0.26 1.59
C TYR A 68 -4.74 0.77 2.71
N VAL A 69 -4.58 0.29 3.94
CA VAL A 69 -4.49 1.13 5.14
C VAL A 69 -3.02 1.35 5.46
N LEU A 70 -2.63 2.63 5.51
CA LEU A 70 -1.27 3.06 5.83
C LEU A 70 -1.22 3.65 7.23
N ASP A 71 -0.20 3.27 8.01
CA ASP A 71 0.04 3.75 9.38
C ASP A 71 1.44 4.36 9.49
N ASP A 72 1.53 5.63 9.89
CA ASP A 72 2.80 6.37 10.09
C ASP A 72 3.23 6.47 11.56
N GLY A 73 2.48 5.86 12.49
CA GLY A 73 2.65 5.95 13.93
C GLY A 73 1.90 7.11 14.58
N THR A 74 1.38 8.06 13.79
CA THR A 74 0.56 9.20 14.26
C THR A 74 -0.92 9.04 13.92
N GLY A 75 -1.23 8.20 12.93
CA GLY A 75 -2.59 7.85 12.56
C GLY A 75 -2.62 6.86 11.39
N THR A 76 -3.84 6.46 11.02
CA THR A 76 -4.08 5.56 9.89
C THR A 76 -4.93 6.22 8.82
N ILE A 77 -4.60 5.99 7.54
CA ILE A 77 -5.38 6.48 6.40
C ILE A 77 -5.58 5.38 5.37
N ALA A 78 -6.76 5.35 4.76
CA ALA A 78 -7.02 4.50 3.61
C ALA A 78 -6.50 5.18 2.33
N VAL A 79 -5.72 4.45 1.55
CA VAL A 79 -5.22 4.91 0.25
C VAL A 79 -5.84 4.04 -0.83
N SER A 80 -6.59 4.68 -1.72
CA SER A 80 -7.13 4.05 -2.93
C SER A 80 -6.11 4.16 -4.06
N THR A 81 -5.94 3.11 -4.85
CA THR A 81 -5.02 3.07 -5.98
C THR A 81 -5.59 2.26 -7.13
N THR A 82 -5.18 2.56 -8.36
CA THR A 82 -5.45 1.70 -9.52
C THR A 82 -4.29 0.74 -9.81
N GLY A 83 -3.14 0.96 -9.19
CA GLY A 83 -1.92 0.19 -9.38
C GLY A 83 -1.89 -1.15 -8.62
N PRO A 84 -0.72 -1.81 -8.60
CA PRO A 84 -0.46 -2.96 -7.74
C PRO A 84 -0.65 -2.59 -6.26
N LEU A 85 -1.24 -3.50 -5.48
CA LEU A 85 -1.34 -3.31 -4.04
C LEU A 85 -0.02 -3.68 -3.35
N PRO A 86 0.48 -2.84 -2.43
CA PRO A 86 1.65 -3.17 -1.64
C PRO A 86 1.35 -4.32 -0.65
N THR A 87 2.42 -4.94 -0.17
CA THR A 87 2.32 -6.06 0.77
C THR A 87 2.02 -5.55 2.18
N VAL A 88 1.24 -6.30 2.97
CA VAL A 88 1.07 -5.98 4.40
C VAL A 88 2.43 -6.06 5.10
N GLY A 89 2.75 -5.04 5.91
CA GLY A 89 4.05 -4.88 6.56
C GLY A 89 5.09 -4.11 5.73
N GLU A 90 4.80 -3.85 4.46
CA GLU A 90 5.68 -3.06 3.59
C GLU A 90 5.65 -1.58 4.00
N LYS A 91 6.82 -0.93 3.94
CA LYS A 91 6.94 0.52 4.13
C LYS A 91 6.87 1.22 2.79
N VAL A 92 5.86 2.05 2.61
CA VAL A 92 5.59 2.72 1.34
C VAL A 92 5.57 4.23 1.51
N HIS A 93 5.99 4.90 0.45
CA HIS A 93 5.89 6.35 0.29
C HIS A 93 4.86 6.61 -0.81
N THR A 94 3.82 7.38 -0.52
CA THR A 94 2.73 7.58 -1.48
C THR A 94 2.30 9.03 -1.52
N ARG A 95 2.19 9.55 -2.73
CA ARG A 95 1.66 10.87 -3.03
C ARG A 95 0.25 10.72 -3.59
N GLY A 96 -0.70 11.45 -3.04
CA GLY A 96 -2.09 11.36 -3.43
C GLY A 96 -2.87 12.63 -3.09
N ARG A 97 -4.00 12.81 -3.76
CA ARG A 97 -4.96 13.84 -3.40
C ARG A 97 -5.77 13.36 -2.20
N VAL A 98 -5.79 14.15 -1.14
CA VAL A 98 -6.68 13.92 -0.02
C VAL A 98 -8.06 14.25 -0.50
N GLU A 99 -8.91 13.25 -0.63
CA GLU A 99 -10.34 13.49 -0.70
C GLU A 99 -10.89 13.26 0.69
N GLN A 100 -11.76 14.15 1.16
CA GLN A 100 -12.66 13.85 2.26
C GLN A 100 -13.71 12.86 1.76
N ALA A 101 -13.25 11.68 1.37
CA ALA A 101 -14.02 10.64 0.76
C ALA A 101 -14.04 9.47 1.73
N PHE A 102 -15.24 9.19 2.22
CA PHE A 102 -15.63 7.97 2.92
C PHE A 102 -15.35 7.92 4.43
N ALA A 103 -16.42 8.14 5.21
CA ALA A 103 -16.52 7.53 6.52
C ALA A 103 -16.80 6.02 6.34
N ILE A 104 -15.91 5.17 6.85
CA ILE A 104 -16.26 3.79 7.19
C ILE A 104 -16.57 3.79 8.70
N GLY A 105 -17.84 4.05 9.03
CA GLY A 105 -18.37 4.04 10.40
C GLY A 105 -18.71 2.63 10.90
N SER A 106 -19.94 2.38 11.35
CA SER A 106 -20.37 1.18 12.10
C SER A 106 -20.61 -0.13 11.30
N ARG A 107 -20.04 -0.31 10.10
CA ARG A 107 -20.42 -1.42 9.19
C ARG A 107 -19.42 -2.57 9.22
N LYS A 108 -19.85 -3.76 9.65
CA LYS A 108 -19.16 -5.04 9.40
C LYS A 108 -19.39 -5.45 7.95
N ILE A 109 -18.32 -5.59 7.18
CA ILE A 109 -18.38 -6.19 5.85
C ILE A 109 -18.13 -7.69 6.00
N VAL A 110 -19.15 -8.51 5.73
CA VAL A 110 -19.06 -9.97 5.66
C VAL A 110 -19.01 -10.36 4.19
N GLY A 111 -17.91 -10.96 3.76
CA GLY A 111 -17.74 -11.47 2.40
C GLY A 111 -17.91 -12.98 2.36
N VAL A 112 -18.52 -13.49 1.28
CA VAL A 112 -18.54 -14.92 0.94
C VAL A 112 -17.76 -15.10 -0.36
N ILE A 113 -16.76 -15.98 -0.34
CA ILE A 113 -15.98 -16.35 -1.52
C ILE A 113 -16.52 -17.70 -2.01
N GLU A 114 -17.10 -17.71 -3.21
CA GLU A 114 -17.57 -18.94 -3.83
C GLU A 114 -16.37 -19.69 -4.47
N PRO A 115 -16.22 -21.01 -4.26
CA PRO A 115 -15.28 -21.80 -5.05
C PRO A 115 -15.71 -21.88 -6.52
N PRO A 116 -14.81 -22.20 -7.46
CA PRO A 116 -15.18 -22.40 -8.86
C PRO A 116 -16.32 -23.41 -8.99
N ARG A 117 -17.41 -23.02 -9.68
CA ARG A 117 -18.55 -23.91 -9.90
C ARG A 117 -18.07 -25.17 -10.66
N PRO A 118 -18.42 -26.39 -10.19
CA PRO A 118 -18.20 -27.59 -10.97
C PRO A 118 -18.85 -27.43 -12.34
N LYS A 119 -18.15 -27.80 -13.41
CA LYS A 119 -18.79 -27.84 -14.74
C LYS A 119 -20.01 -28.75 -14.65
N PRO A 120 -21.18 -28.34 -15.20
CA PRO A 120 -22.34 -29.23 -15.26
C PRO A 120 -21.90 -30.54 -15.90
N THR A 121 -22.00 -31.63 -15.16
CA THR A 121 -21.75 -32.95 -15.74
C THR A 121 -22.81 -33.13 -16.82
N PRO A 122 -22.43 -33.36 -18.10
CA PRO A 122 -23.43 -33.65 -19.12
C PRO A 122 -24.29 -34.79 -18.59
N MET A 123 -25.61 -34.61 -18.55
CA MET A 123 -26.51 -35.69 -18.17
C MET A 123 -26.11 -36.89 -19.03
N ARG A 124 -25.66 -37.99 -18.40
CA ARG A 124 -25.49 -39.24 -19.14
C ARG A 124 -26.85 -39.50 -19.75
N ARG A 125 -26.94 -39.48 -21.08
CA ARG A 125 -28.15 -39.96 -21.74
C ARG A 125 -28.43 -41.33 -21.13
N PRO A 126 -29.66 -41.62 -20.70
CA PRO A 126 -29.99 -42.97 -20.28
C PRO A 126 -29.58 -43.91 -21.41
N PRO A 127 -28.97 -45.07 -21.09
CA PRO A 127 -28.53 -46.01 -22.11
C PRO A 127 -29.72 -46.30 -23.04
N HIS A 128 -29.47 -46.22 -24.34
CA HIS A 128 -30.50 -46.45 -25.36
C HIS A 128 -31.02 -47.88 -25.15
N GLY A 129 -32.25 -48.02 -24.67
CA GLY A 129 -32.85 -49.31 -24.33
C GLY A 129 -33.21 -49.55 -22.87
N ALA A 130 -33.04 -48.57 -21.96
CA ALA A 130 -33.67 -48.66 -20.65
C ALA A 130 -35.20 -48.55 -20.80
N ILE A 131 -35.88 -49.69 -20.78
CA ILE A 131 -37.35 -49.75 -20.79
C ILE A 131 -37.84 -49.26 -19.42
N PRO A 132 -38.75 -48.26 -19.36
CA PRO A 132 -39.32 -47.83 -18.10
C PRO A 132 -40.09 -49.01 -17.45
N PRO A 133 -39.95 -49.24 -16.14
CA PRO A 133 -40.68 -50.32 -15.49
C PRO A 133 -42.19 -50.08 -15.58
N ASN A 134 -42.94 -51.16 -15.84
CA ASN A 134 -44.40 -51.20 -15.90
C ASN A 134 -45.04 -51.09 -14.51
#